data_AF-A0AAD6VRA4-F1
#
_entry.id   AF-A0AAD6VRA4-F1
#
_cell.length_a   1.000
_cell.length_b   1.000
_cell.length_c   1.000
_cell.angle_alpha   90.00
_cell.angle_beta   90.00
_cell.angle_gamma   90.00
#
_symmetry.space_group_name_H-M   'P 1'
#
loop_
_entity.id
_entity.type
_entity.pdbx_description
1 polymer ?
#
loop_
_entity_poly.entity_id
_entity_poly.type
_entity_poly.pdbx_seq_one_letter_code
_entity_poly.pdbx_strand_id
1 'polypeptide(L)'
;SDIPSEYRAEVDRLFIQYLTRICSNLDATDNKGDPIHQQLMAKKMQKLDESTDFRPFKFRIQAFTAAFLEELSQNGYPEEKIPMKKVRNYLWRQPLILRFNEDGKKAKSKGNHIWNVEAKKTANGWEFRPFVRKIAGSPPPVAYCGIQWSWKPRVWDPQACWHNIPVEYSSPSLPLWLSWKDDVLSGTPPPNAESCEITTHAKFTLDGQEGLLTRTFFLNIVPPAVVSADPSFAAFAQRPSIVPPRRSVSDSTLPAWFVIVSISASSMFMRMRIVG
;
A
#
# COMPACT_ATOMS: atom_id res chain seq x y z
N SER A 1 -5.66 -1.08 -24.39
CA SER A 1 -6.62 -2.19 -24.62
C SER A 1 -6.32 -3.34 -23.67
N ASP A 2 -7.39 -3.92 -23.11
CA ASP A 2 -7.38 -5.05 -22.18
C ASP A 2 -7.52 -6.39 -22.92
N ILE A 3 -7.62 -7.50 -22.19
CA ILE A 3 -8.09 -8.81 -22.70
C ILE A 3 -9.43 -8.62 -23.42
N PRO A 4 -9.62 -9.19 -24.61
CA PRO A 4 -10.92 -9.19 -25.27
C PRO A 4 -12.02 -9.77 -24.37
N SER A 5 -13.22 -9.19 -24.42
CA SER A 5 -14.34 -9.57 -23.54
C SER A 5 -14.70 -11.05 -23.63
N GLU A 6 -14.62 -11.61 -24.83
CA GLU A 6 -14.91 -13.02 -25.15
C GLU A 6 -13.96 -14.01 -24.47
N TYR A 7 -12.76 -13.57 -24.08
CA TYR A 7 -11.76 -14.40 -23.39
C TYR A 7 -11.64 -14.07 -21.90
N ARG A 8 -12.28 -13.00 -21.43
CA ARG A 8 -12.03 -12.45 -20.09
C ARG A 8 -12.36 -13.45 -18.98
N ALA A 9 -13.54 -14.06 -19.01
CA ALA A 9 -13.96 -15.00 -17.99
C ALA A 9 -13.00 -16.20 -17.88
N GLU A 10 -12.51 -16.69 -19.02
CA GLU A 10 -11.59 -17.81 -19.05
C GLU A 10 -10.18 -17.42 -18.58
N VAL A 11 -9.69 -16.24 -18.97
CA VAL A 11 -8.40 -15.72 -18.48
C VAL A 11 -8.47 -15.46 -16.96
N ASP A 12 -9.59 -14.96 -16.44
CA ASP A 12 -9.81 -14.81 -15.00
C ASP A 12 -9.76 -16.18 -14.29
N ARG A 13 -10.44 -17.19 -14.84
CA ARG A 13 -10.42 -18.58 -14.33
C ARG A 13 -9.00 -19.15 -14.30
N LEU A 14 -8.28 -19.06 -15.43
CA LEU A 14 -6.90 -19.53 -15.56
C LEU A 14 -5.95 -18.78 -14.62
N PHE A 15 -6.17 -17.48 -14.40
CA PHE A 15 -5.36 -16.71 -13.47
C PHE A 15 -5.51 -17.20 -12.02
N ILE A 16 -6.72 -17.54 -11.57
CA ILE A 16 -6.93 -18.11 -10.24
C ILE A 16 -6.30 -19.51 -10.13
N GLN A 17 -6.41 -20.34 -11.17
CA GLN A 17 -5.75 -21.65 -11.19
C GLN A 17 -4.23 -21.54 -11.14
N TYR A 18 -3.68 -20.61 -11.92
CA TYR A 18 -2.26 -20.28 -11.91
C TYR A 18 -1.79 -19.84 -10.51
N LEU A 19 -2.51 -18.91 -9.87
CA LEU A 19 -2.21 -18.49 -8.49
C LEU A 19 -2.27 -19.66 -7.50
N THR A 20 -3.30 -20.51 -7.60
CA THR A 20 -3.45 -21.70 -6.76
C THR A 20 -2.26 -22.65 -6.91
N ARG A 21 -1.79 -22.86 -8.14
CA ARG A 21 -0.65 -23.72 -8.46
C ARG A 21 0.65 -23.17 -7.88
N ILE A 22 0.97 -21.90 -8.12
CA ILE A 22 2.22 -21.31 -7.63
C ILE A 22 2.19 -21.12 -6.10
N CYS A 23 1.06 -20.78 -5.48
CA CYS A 23 0.99 -20.69 -4.02
C CYS A 23 1.13 -22.05 -3.33
N SER A 24 0.83 -23.15 -4.03
CA SER A 24 1.05 -24.52 -3.57
C SER A 24 2.45 -25.05 -3.85
N ASN A 25 3.21 -24.40 -4.74
CA ASN A 25 4.56 -24.79 -5.12
C ASN A 25 5.52 -23.60 -5.01
N LEU A 26 6.16 -23.46 -3.83
CA LEU A 26 7.08 -22.36 -3.56
C LEU A 26 8.36 -22.40 -4.42
N ASP A 27 8.68 -23.55 -5.00
CA ASP A 27 9.82 -23.75 -5.89
C ASP A 27 9.46 -23.56 -7.37
N ALA A 28 8.23 -23.09 -7.66
CA ALA A 28 7.79 -22.85 -9.04
C ALA A 28 8.73 -21.87 -9.78
N THR A 29 9.14 -22.28 -10.98
CA THR A 29 9.96 -21.49 -11.91
C THR A 29 9.18 -21.14 -13.16
N ASP A 30 9.66 -20.16 -13.92
CA ASP A 30 9.26 -20.00 -15.31
C ASP A 30 9.98 -21.00 -16.23
N ASN A 31 9.71 -20.93 -17.54
CA ASN A 31 10.32 -21.77 -18.57
C ASN A 31 11.85 -21.62 -18.72
N LYS A 32 12.45 -20.57 -18.15
CA LYS A 32 13.91 -20.36 -18.13
C LYS A 32 14.55 -20.90 -16.86
N GLY A 33 13.76 -21.43 -15.93
CA GLY A 33 14.22 -21.86 -14.62
C GLY A 33 14.34 -20.71 -13.61
N ASP A 34 13.87 -19.51 -13.93
CA ASP A 34 13.88 -18.39 -12.99
C ASP A 34 12.78 -18.58 -11.93
N PRO A 35 13.10 -18.50 -10.63
CA PRO A 35 12.11 -18.73 -9.58
C PRO A 35 11.05 -17.61 -9.58
N ILE A 36 9.78 -18.00 -9.57
CA ILE A 36 8.64 -17.08 -9.54
C ILE A 36 8.54 -16.40 -8.19
N HIS A 37 8.81 -17.13 -7.11
CA HIS A 37 8.79 -16.59 -5.76
C HIS A 37 10.03 -15.75 -5.48
N GLN A 38 9.81 -14.61 -4.82
CA GLN A 38 10.89 -13.88 -4.18
C GLN A 38 11.28 -14.63 -2.90
N GLN A 39 12.40 -15.37 -2.98
CA GLN A 39 12.99 -16.20 -1.92
C GLN A 39 12.60 -15.76 -0.50
N LEU A 40 11.78 -16.57 0.14
CA LEU A 40 11.35 -16.42 1.53
C LEU A 40 12.42 -16.97 2.48
N MET A 41 12.43 -16.49 3.73
CA MET A 41 13.24 -17.11 4.78
C MET A 41 12.58 -18.41 5.22
N ALA A 42 13.36 -19.48 5.47
CA ALA A 42 12.85 -20.80 5.90
C ALA A 42 11.85 -20.73 7.06
N LYS A 43 12.08 -19.85 8.05
CA LYS A 43 11.18 -19.65 9.21
C LYS A 43 9.79 -19.08 8.85
N LYS A 44 9.64 -18.44 7.69
CA LYS A 44 8.34 -17.97 7.19
C LYS A 44 7.58 -19.05 6.43
N MET A 45 8.24 -20.12 5.98
CA MET A 45 7.63 -21.22 5.24
C MET A 45 6.81 -22.13 6.16
N GLN A 46 7.36 -22.55 7.31
CA GLN A 46 6.63 -23.40 8.28
C GLN A 46 5.32 -22.76 8.79
N LYS A 47 5.31 -21.44 8.97
CA LYS A 47 4.12 -20.71 9.45
C LYS A 47 2.99 -20.59 8.42
N LEU A 48 3.24 -20.91 7.15
CA LEU A 48 2.25 -20.70 6.10
C LEU A 48 1.18 -21.80 6.11
N ASP A 49 1.57 -23.04 6.37
CA ASP A 49 0.64 -24.18 6.42
C ASP A 49 -0.25 -24.19 7.67
N GLU A 50 0.22 -23.59 8.78
CA GLU A 50 -0.50 -23.51 10.05
C GLU A 50 -1.38 -22.25 10.17
N SER A 51 -1.26 -21.30 9.23
CA SER A 51 -1.92 -20.01 9.33
C SER A 51 -3.37 -20.06 8.86
N THR A 52 -4.30 -19.73 9.77
CA THR A 52 -5.72 -19.50 9.46
C THR A 52 -6.01 -18.09 8.93
N ASP A 53 -4.98 -17.26 8.77
CA ASP A 53 -5.09 -15.87 8.34
C ASP A 53 -4.35 -15.64 7.02
N PHE A 54 -4.69 -14.56 6.32
CA PHE A 54 -4.09 -14.20 5.04
C PHE A 54 -2.61 -13.86 5.21
N ARG A 55 -1.81 -14.35 4.27
CA ARG A 55 -0.36 -14.15 4.25
C ARG A 55 0.08 -13.64 2.87
N PRO A 56 1.08 -12.73 2.83
CA PRO A 56 1.56 -12.20 1.58
C PRO A 56 2.55 -13.16 0.92
N PHE A 57 2.25 -13.58 -0.30
CA PHE A 57 3.20 -14.16 -1.24
C PHE A 57 3.89 -13.04 -2.00
N LYS A 58 5.20 -13.19 -2.23
CA LYS A 58 6.01 -12.19 -2.93
C LYS A 58 6.51 -12.79 -4.23
N PHE A 59 6.24 -12.12 -5.35
CA PHE A 59 6.56 -12.63 -6.67
C PHE A 59 7.54 -11.72 -7.41
N ARG A 60 8.46 -12.36 -8.13
CA ARG A 60 9.33 -11.70 -9.10
C ARG A 60 8.51 -11.40 -10.35
N ILE A 61 8.38 -10.11 -10.68
CA ILE A 61 7.44 -9.63 -11.70
C ILE A 61 7.67 -10.28 -13.06
N GLN A 62 8.93 -10.40 -13.49
CA GLN A 62 9.28 -10.94 -14.80
C GLN A 62 8.93 -12.44 -14.91
N ALA A 63 9.45 -13.27 -14.00
CA ALA A 63 9.18 -14.71 -13.97
C ALA A 63 7.68 -15.03 -13.82
N PHE A 64 6.98 -14.30 -12.94
CA PHE A 64 5.51 -14.44 -12.81
C PHE A 64 4.79 -14.15 -14.13
N THR A 65 5.16 -13.06 -14.80
CA THR A 65 4.53 -12.67 -16.07
C THR A 65 4.81 -13.69 -17.16
N ALA A 66 6.05 -14.18 -17.26
CA ALA A 66 6.46 -15.17 -18.25
C ALA A 66 5.72 -16.51 -18.05
N ALA A 67 5.68 -17.02 -16.82
CA ALA A 67 5.00 -18.26 -16.48
C ALA A 67 3.47 -18.17 -16.71
N PHE A 68 2.84 -17.01 -16.46
CA PHE A 68 1.41 -16.85 -16.75
C PHE A 68 1.11 -16.80 -18.26
N LEU A 69 2.00 -16.19 -19.06
CA LEU A 69 1.85 -16.21 -20.52
C LEU A 69 1.96 -17.64 -21.08
N GLU A 70 2.86 -18.44 -20.51
CA GLU A 70 2.97 -19.86 -20.85
C GLU A 70 1.71 -20.64 -20.47
N GLU A 71 1.16 -20.41 -19.28
CA GLU A 71 -0.12 -21.01 -18.85
C GLU A 71 -1.24 -20.70 -19.86
N LEU A 72 -1.35 -19.45 -20.31
CA LEU A 72 -2.34 -19.07 -21.32
C LEU A 72 -2.11 -19.80 -22.65
N SER A 73 -0.86 -19.88 -23.11
CA SER A 73 -0.51 -20.59 -24.34
C SER A 73 -0.87 -22.07 -24.28
N GLN A 74 -0.54 -22.76 -23.17
CA GLN A 74 -0.85 -24.17 -22.94
C GLN A 74 -2.37 -24.45 -22.88
N ASN A 75 -3.17 -23.46 -22.47
CA ASN A 75 -4.62 -23.55 -22.43
C ASN A 75 -5.30 -23.00 -23.71
N GLY A 76 -4.55 -22.88 -24.82
CA GLY A 76 -5.11 -22.53 -26.12
C GLY A 76 -5.31 -21.03 -26.38
N TYR A 77 -4.65 -20.18 -25.59
CA TYR A 77 -4.60 -18.73 -25.74
C TYR A 77 -3.17 -18.23 -26.01
N PRO A 78 -2.55 -18.61 -27.14
CA PRO A 78 -1.20 -18.18 -27.49
C PRO A 78 -1.20 -16.69 -27.89
N GLU A 79 -0.01 -16.15 -28.16
CA GLU A 79 0.20 -14.72 -28.43
C GLU A 79 -0.59 -14.21 -29.65
N GLU A 80 -0.86 -15.06 -30.64
CA GLU A 80 -1.67 -14.74 -31.82
C GLU A 80 -3.12 -14.45 -31.45
N LYS A 81 -3.68 -15.13 -30.43
CA LYS A 81 -5.04 -14.90 -29.93
C LYS A 81 -5.09 -13.75 -28.93
N ILE A 82 -4.17 -13.75 -27.97
CA ILE A 82 -4.08 -12.73 -26.93
C ILE A 82 -2.67 -12.15 -26.93
N PRO A 83 -2.45 -11.01 -27.61
CA PRO A 83 -1.15 -10.36 -27.64
C PRO A 83 -0.58 -10.12 -26.23
N MET A 84 0.72 -10.37 -26.07
CA MET A 84 1.43 -10.27 -24.78
C MET A 84 1.21 -8.93 -24.06
N LYS A 85 1.09 -7.83 -24.84
CA LYS A 85 0.78 -6.49 -24.32
C LYS A 85 -0.56 -6.44 -23.57
N LYS A 86 -1.60 -7.15 -24.04
CA LYS A 86 -2.91 -7.21 -23.39
C LYS A 86 -2.83 -7.99 -22.07
N VAL A 87 -2.10 -9.10 -22.04
CA VAL A 87 -1.86 -9.88 -20.81
C VAL A 87 -1.10 -9.08 -19.77
N ARG A 88 -0.05 -8.34 -20.17
CA ARG A 88 0.65 -7.44 -19.24
C ARG A 88 -0.28 -6.37 -18.66
N ASN A 89 -1.14 -5.78 -19.49
CA ASN A 89 -2.12 -4.79 -19.03
C ASN A 89 -3.16 -5.40 -18.09
N TYR A 90 -3.60 -6.63 -18.36
CA TYR A 90 -4.49 -7.40 -17.51
C TYR A 90 -3.89 -7.64 -16.12
N LEU A 91 -2.67 -8.18 -16.07
CA LEU A 91 -1.94 -8.35 -14.83
C LEU A 91 -1.77 -7.02 -14.12
N TRP A 92 -1.46 -5.93 -14.85
CA TRP A 92 -1.32 -4.60 -14.29
C TRP A 92 -2.57 -4.09 -13.56
N ARG A 93 -3.77 -4.46 -14.02
CA ARG A 93 -5.06 -4.08 -13.41
C ARG A 93 -5.63 -5.11 -12.44
N GLN A 94 -4.95 -6.23 -12.23
CA GLN A 94 -5.48 -7.35 -11.45
C GLN A 94 -5.61 -6.97 -9.96
N PRO A 95 -6.85 -6.90 -9.41
CA PRO A 95 -7.06 -6.53 -8.00
C PRO A 95 -6.40 -7.46 -6.99
N LEU A 96 -6.12 -8.71 -7.36
CA LEU A 96 -5.41 -9.65 -6.47
C LEU A 96 -3.91 -9.35 -6.34
N ILE A 97 -3.35 -8.42 -7.12
CA ILE A 97 -1.93 -8.09 -7.12
C ILE A 97 -1.70 -6.72 -6.48
N LEU A 98 -0.99 -6.70 -5.35
CA LEU A 98 -0.52 -5.48 -4.70
C LEU A 98 0.81 -5.00 -5.32
N ARG A 99 0.81 -3.74 -5.79
CA ARG A 99 1.97 -3.10 -6.45
C ARG A 99 2.58 -1.98 -5.64
N PHE A 100 1.77 -1.26 -4.87
CA PHE A 100 2.19 -0.12 -4.05
C PHE A 100 1.88 -0.41 -2.59
N ASN A 101 2.89 -0.37 -1.72
CA ASN A 101 2.72 -0.50 -0.28
C ASN A 101 1.82 0.62 0.27
N GLU A 102 1.34 0.49 1.51
CA GLU A 102 0.50 1.52 2.15
C GLU A 102 1.15 2.92 2.17
N ASP A 103 2.47 3.00 2.11
CA ASP A 103 3.22 4.27 1.99
C ASP A 103 3.18 4.89 0.59
N GLY A 104 2.44 4.30 -0.35
CA GLY A 104 2.34 4.76 -1.75
C GLY A 104 3.60 4.51 -2.59
N LYS A 105 4.57 3.74 -2.07
CA LYS A 105 5.80 3.37 -2.79
C LYS A 105 5.64 2.01 -3.46
N LYS A 106 6.23 1.84 -4.65
CA LYS A 106 6.28 0.53 -5.32
C LYS A 106 6.84 -0.53 -4.37
N ALA A 107 6.16 -1.66 -4.26
CA ALA A 107 6.55 -2.76 -3.41
C ALA A 107 7.93 -3.27 -3.84
N LYS A 108 8.83 -3.37 -2.86
CA LYS A 108 10.20 -3.84 -3.08
C LYS A 108 10.57 -4.92 -2.08
N SER A 109 11.47 -5.80 -2.48
CA SER A 109 12.15 -6.76 -1.62
C SER A 109 13.59 -6.91 -2.08
N LYS A 110 14.55 -6.75 -1.15
CA LYS A 110 15.99 -6.76 -1.46
C LYS A 110 16.34 -5.84 -2.65
N GLY A 111 15.77 -4.62 -2.67
CA GLY A 111 16.00 -3.62 -3.73
C GLY A 111 15.15 -3.78 -5.00
N ASN A 112 14.62 -4.97 -5.27
CA ASN A 112 13.88 -5.29 -6.49
C ASN A 112 12.38 -5.03 -6.34
N HIS A 113 11.72 -4.57 -7.42
CA HIS A 113 10.26 -4.47 -7.45
C HIS A 113 9.62 -5.85 -7.44
N ILE A 114 8.59 -6.01 -6.63
CA ILE A 114 7.84 -7.26 -6.50
C ILE A 114 6.34 -7.01 -6.59
N TRP A 115 5.60 -8.07 -6.83
CA TRP A 115 4.15 -8.10 -6.62
C TRP A 115 3.85 -8.90 -5.36
N ASN A 116 2.87 -8.43 -4.58
CA ASN A 116 2.35 -9.23 -3.47
C ASN A 116 0.95 -9.74 -3.77
N VAL A 117 0.64 -10.94 -3.31
CA VAL A 117 -0.71 -11.50 -3.33
C VAL A 117 -1.03 -11.95 -1.92
N GLU A 118 -2.19 -11.58 -1.39
CA GLU A 118 -2.67 -12.11 -0.12
C GLU A 118 -3.47 -13.39 -0.36
N ALA A 119 -3.02 -14.47 0.26
CA ALA A 119 -3.71 -15.76 0.20
C ALA A 119 -3.79 -16.41 1.58
N LYS A 120 -4.86 -17.19 1.79
CA LYS A 120 -5.09 -18.01 2.99
C LYS A 120 -5.39 -19.44 2.54
N LYS A 121 -4.78 -20.43 3.21
CA LYS A 121 -5.03 -21.84 2.93
C LYS A 121 -6.39 -22.24 3.52
N THR A 122 -7.18 -22.97 2.75
CA THR A 122 -8.51 -23.48 3.12
C THR A 122 -8.58 -24.97 2.80
N ALA A 123 -9.64 -25.66 3.25
CA ALA A 123 -9.84 -27.08 2.96
C ALA A 123 -9.89 -27.39 1.45
N ASN A 124 -10.34 -26.43 0.63
CA ASN A 124 -10.54 -26.60 -0.81
C ASN A 124 -9.42 -25.96 -1.66
N GLY A 125 -8.29 -25.56 -1.05
CA GLY A 125 -7.19 -24.90 -1.74
C GLY A 125 -6.88 -23.51 -1.18
N TRP A 126 -6.75 -22.50 -2.04
CA TRP A 126 -6.37 -21.15 -1.65
C TRP A 126 -7.52 -20.15 -1.81
N GLU A 127 -7.71 -19.32 -0.79
CA GLU A 127 -8.57 -18.14 -0.87
C GLU A 127 -7.69 -16.91 -1.07
N PHE A 128 -7.99 -16.10 -2.09
CA PHE A 128 -7.25 -14.88 -2.43
C PHE A 128 -8.05 -13.64 -2.08
N ARG A 129 -7.39 -12.63 -1.54
CA ARG A 129 -8.04 -11.36 -1.18
C ARG A 129 -7.73 -10.27 -2.21
N PRO A 130 -8.75 -9.58 -2.74
CA PRO A 130 -8.52 -8.39 -3.57
C PRO A 130 -8.02 -7.23 -2.73
N PHE A 131 -7.07 -6.49 -3.27
CA PHE A 131 -6.63 -5.23 -2.71
C PHE A 131 -7.53 -4.12 -3.23
N VAL A 132 -8.14 -3.39 -2.29
CA VAL A 132 -9.02 -2.26 -2.59
C VAL A 132 -8.41 -0.97 -2.08
N ARG A 133 -8.68 0.12 -2.81
CA ARG A 133 -8.33 1.46 -2.38
C ARG A 133 -9.04 1.75 -1.04
N LYS A 134 -8.34 2.42 -0.11
CA LYS A 134 -8.89 2.74 1.22
C LYS A 134 -8.27 4.02 1.79
N ILE A 135 -8.89 4.53 2.85
CA ILE A 135 -8.32 5.57 3.70
C ILE A 135 -7.27 4.92 4.62
N ALA A 136 -6.00 5.16 4.34
CA ALA A 136 -4.85 4.71 5.11
C ALA A 136 -4.39 5.77 6.14
N GLY A 137 -3.45 5.35 6.99
CA GLY A 137 -3.09 6.06 8.21
C GLY A 137 -4.02 5.64 9.35
N SER A 138 -3.49 4.95 10.35
CA SER A 138 -4.29 4.55 11.51
C SER A 138 -4.51 5.76 12.42
N PRO A 139 -5.76 6.11 12.76
CA PRO A 139 -6.02 7.13 13.77
C PRO A 139 -5.51 6.64 15.13
N PRO A 140 -4.95 7.53 15.99
CA PRO A 140 -4.67 7.16 17.36
C PRO A 140 -5.97 6.71 18.03
N PRO A 141 -6.04 5.49 18.59
CA PRO A 141 -7.30 4.90 19.05
C PRO A 141 -7.84 5.55 20.34
N VAL A 142 -7.04 6.39 20.99
CA VAL A 142 -7.34 7.02 22.27
C VAL A 142 -7.12 8.53 22.17
N ALA A 143 -8.05 9.31 22.71
CA ALA A 143 -7.88 10.73 22.99
C ALA A 143 -8.03 10.99 24.49
N TYR A 144 -7.16 11.83 25.03
CA TYR A 144 -7.18 12.18 26.45
C TYR A 144 -7.83 13.54 26.63
N CYS A 145 -8.73 13.68 27.60
CA CYS A 145 -9.36 14.95 27.89
C CYS A 145 -8.32 16.02 28.22
N GLY A 146 -8.46 17.21 27.60
CA GLY A 146 -7.52 18.33 27.75
C GLY A 146 -6.22 18.22 26.92
N ILE A 147 -5.96 17.10 26.24
CA ILE A 147 -4.80 16.93 25.35
C ILE A 147 -5.27 16.97 23.90
N GLN A 148 -4.54 17.72 23.06
CA GLN A 148 -4.84 17.79 21.64
C GLN A 148 -4.66 16.41 20.98
N TRP A 149 -5.71 15.93 20.36
CA TRP A 149 -5.71 14.77 19.49
C TRP A 149 -5.67 15.21 18.03
N SER A 150 -4.94 14.47 17.19
CA SER A 150 -4.89 14.74 15.76
C SER A 150 -4.65 13.48 14.94
N TRP A 151 -5.19 13.47 13.73
CA TRP A 151 -4.98 12.42 12.75
C TRP A 151 -5.01 12.99 11.33
N LYS A 152 -3.99 12.63 10.54
CA LYS A 152 -3.88 12.96 9.12
C LYS A 152 -4.08 11.69 8.28
N PRO A 153 -5.26 11.44 7.71
CA PRO A 153 -5.45 10.35 6.77
C PRO A 153 -4.68 10.56 5.47
N ARG A 154 -4.59 9.49 4.68
CA ARG A 154 -4.26 9.55 3.26
C ARG A 154 -5.10 8.53 2.50
N VAL A 155 -5.37 8.76 1.22
CA VAL A 155 -5.86 7.69 0.36
C VAL A 155 -4.69 6.84 -0.08
N TRP A 156 -4.84 5.52 0.03
CA TRP A 156 -3.90 4.55 -0.51
C TRP A 156 -4.56 3.71 -1.57
N ASP A 157 -3.83 3.50 -2.66
CA ASP A 157 -4.22 2.71 -3.81
C ASP A 157 -3.19 1.59 -4.05
N PRO A 158 -3.63 0.32 -4.12
CA PRO A 158 -2.74 -0.80 -4.33
C PRO A 158 -2.14 -0.86 -5.75
N GLN A 159 -2.77 -0.19 -6.73
CA GLN A 159 -2.41 -0.23 -8.16
C GLN A 159 -1.70 1.04 -8.64
N ALA A 160 -1.81 2.15 -7.91
CA ALA A 160 -1.26 3.44 -8.33
C ALA A 160 -0.60 4.22 -7.19
N CYS A 161 0.29 5.13 -7.59
CA CYS A 161 0.87 6.11 -6.69
C CYS A 161 -0.14 7.25 -6.45
N TRP A 162 -0.43 7.57 -5.19
CA TRP A 162 -1.44 8.57 -4.80
C TRP A 162 -0.82 9.88 -4.27
N HIS A 163 0.06 10.53 -5.05
CA HIS A 163 0.76 11.74 -4.56
C HIS A 163 0.17 13.07 -5.08
N ASN A 164 -0.54 13.07 -6.21
CA ASN A 164 -0.99 14.30 -6.89
C ASN A 164 -2.49 14.30 -7.21
N ILE A 165 -3.28 13.52 -6.46
CA ILE A 165 -4.73 13.47 -6.62
C ILE A 165 -5.32 14.23 -5.44
N PRO A 166 -5.97 15.39 -5.67
CA PRO A 166 -6.65 16.13 -4.61
C PRO A 166 -7.70 15.25 -3.94
N VAL A 167 -7.73 15.29 -2.61
CA VAL A 167 -8.71 14.56 -1.80
C VAL A 167 -9.34 15.55 -0.83
N GLU A 168 -10.66 15.56 -0.79
CA GLU A 168 -11.42 16.32 0.20
C GLU A 168 -11.88 15.37 1.31
N TYR A 169 -11.46 15.64 2.54
CA TYR A 169 -11.89 14.87 3.71
C TYR A 169 -13.06 15.55 4.41
N SER A 170 -14.05 14.74 4.78
CA SER A 170 -15.21 15.20 5.53
C SER A 170 -15.71 14.11 6.46
N SER A 171 -16.56 14.49 7.40
CA SER A 171 -17.25 13.56 8.31
C SER A 171 -18.71 14.00 8.42
N PRO A 172 -19.67 13.06 8.33
CA PRO A 172 -21.09 13.42 8.35
C PRO A 172 -21.56 13.91 9.72
N SER A 173 -20.94 13.40 10.79
CA SER A 173 -21.18 13.82 12.16
C SER A 173 -19.84 13.79 12.91
N LEU A 174 -19.52 14.87 13.61
CA LEU A 174 -18.36 14.96 14.49
C LEU A 174 -18.80 15.49 15.85
N PRO A 175 -18.17 15.01 16.94
CA PRO A 175 -18.22 15.72 18.21
C PRO A 175 -17.79 17.18 18.03
N LEU A 176 -18.41 18.11 18.76
CA LEU A 176 -18.16 19.55 18.63
C LEU A 176 -16.69 19.96 18.84
N TRP A 177 -15.91 19.13 19.53
CA TRP A 177 -14.50 19.38 19.82
C TRP A 177 -13.56 18.91 18.69
N LEU A 178 -14.05 18.17 17.69
CA LEU A 178 -13.30 17.71 16.52
C LEU A 178 -13.67 18.53 15.28
N SER A 179 -12.67 18.86 14.47
CA SER A 179 -12.89 19.52 13.18
C SER A 179 -11.81 19.15 12.15
N TRP A 180 -12.17 19.24 10.88
CA TRP A 180 -11.23 19.10 9.76
C TRP A 180 -10.57 20.44 9.45
N LYS A 181 -9.25 20.44 9.33
CA LYS A 181 -8.46 21.57 8.84
C LYS A 181 -7.21 21.07 8.12
N ASP A 182 -6.97 21.54 6.89
CA ASP A 182 -5.78 21.20 6.08
C ASP A 182 -5.54 19.67 5.98
N ASP A 183 -6.62 18.91 5.72
CA ASP A 183 -6.67 17.44 5.68
C ASP A 183 -6.32 16.73 7.01
N VAL A 184 -6.36 17.46 8.12
CA VAL A 184 -6.13 16.92 9.47
C VAL A 184 -7.43 16.99 10.27
N LEU A 185 -7.86 15.86 10.82
CA LEU A 185 -8.91 15.82 11.84
C LEU A 185 -8.24 16.05 13.18
N SER A 186 -8.61 17.11 13.90
CA SER A 186 -8.01 17.44 15.18
C SER A 186 -8.97 18.11 16.14
N GLY A 187 -8.62 18.08 17.43
CA GLY A 187 -9.45 18.61 18.49
C GLY A 187 -8.93 18.29 19.88
N THR A 188 -9.54 18.89 20.89
CA THR A 188 -9.22 18.62 22.30
C THR A 188 -10.50 18.18 23.03
N PRO A 189 -10.60 16.92 23.48
CA PRO A 189 -11.80 16.45 24.16
C PRO A 189 -12.03 17.22 25.48
N PRO A 190 -13.23 17.78 25.71
CA PRO A 190 -13.58 18.33 27.02
C PRO A 190 -13.75 17.23 28.09
N PRO A 191 -13.81 17.57 29.39
CA PRO A 191 -13.95 16.59 30.48
C PRO A 191 -15.21 15.71 30.42
N ASN A 192 -16.26 16.17 29.74
CA ASN A 192 -17.52 15.46 29.55
C ASN A 192 -17.63 14.76 28.17
N ALA A 193 -16.52 14.68 27.42
CA ALA A 193 -16.53 13.97 26.15
C ALA A 193 -16.69 12.45 26.36
N GLU A 194 -17.50 11.84 25.51
CA GLU A 194 -17.73 10.40 25.51
C GLU A 194 -16.99 9.73 24.34
N SER A 195 -16.63 8.47 24.53
CA SER A 195 -16.12 7.62 23.45
C SER A 195 -17.15 7.53 22.32
N CYS A 196 -16.69 7.62 21.08
CA CYS A 196 -17.57 7.75 19.93
C CYS A 196 -17.02 7.04 18.71
N GLU A 197 -17.93 6.75 17.79
CA GLU A 197 -17.58 6.28 16.46
C GLU A 197 -17.43 7.48 15.50
N ILE A 198 -16.35 7.50 14.74
CA ILE A 198 -16.04 8.54 13.76
C ILE A 198 -16.08 7.91 12.37
N THR A 199 -16.95 8.46 11.51
CA THR A 199 -16.97 8.15 10.09
C THR A 199 -16.24 9.24 9.31
N THR A 200 -15.31 8.83 8.45
CA THR A 200 -14.54 9.71 7.57
C THR A 200 -14.81 9.35 6.11
N HIS A 201 -15.08 10.37 5.32
CA HIS A 201 -15.23 10.34 3.89
C HIS A 201 -14.00 10.96 3.23
N ALA A 202 -13.49 10.32 2.19
CA ALA A 202 -12.46 10.86 1.31
C ALA A 202 -13.03 10.92 -0.11
N LYS A 203 -13.30 12.12 -0.59
CA LYS A 203 -13.80 12.40 -1.95
C LYS A 203 -12.64 12.78 -2.86
N PHE A 204 -12.61 12.28 -4.09
CA PHE A 204 -11.59 12.61 -5.07
C PHE A 204 -12.11 12.44 -6.49
N THR A 205 -11.39 12.98 -7.47
CA THR A 205 -11.64 12.75 -8.90
C THR A 205 -10.42 12.07 -9.52
N LEU A 206 -10.61 10.91 -10.14
CA LEU A 206 -9.58 10.15 -10.84
C LEU A 206 -10.06 9.82 -12.24
N ASP A 207 -9.26 10.18 -13.26
CA ASP A 207 -9.58 9.94 -14.67
C ASP A 207 -10.98 10.48 -15.08
N GLY A 208 -11.39 11.60 -14.49
CA GLY A 208 -12.69 12.23 -14.74
C GLY A 208 -13.86 11.56 -14.02
N GLN A 209 -13.62 10.53 -13.19
CA GLN A 209 -14.63 9.89 -12.36
C GLN A 209 -14.50 10.29 -10.90
N GLU A 210 -15.62 10.64 -10.28
CA GLU A 210 -15.69 10.87 -8.84
C GLU A 210 -15.62 9.55 -8.08
N GLY A 211 -14.82 9.55 -7.01
CA GLY A 211 -14.70 8.46 -6.07
C GLY A 211 -14.97 8.92 -4.64
N LEU A 212 -15.57 8.04 -3.85
CA LEU A 212 -15.81 8.22 -2.43
C LEU A 212 -15.31 6.99 -1.68
N LEU A 213 -14.48 7.21 -0.67
CA LEU A 213 -14.09 6.17 0.28
C LEU A 213 -14.64 6.52 1.64
N THR A 214 -15.13 5.50 2.36
CA THR A 214 -15.64 5.64 3.72
C THR A 214 -14.82 4.76 4.65
N ARG A 215 -14.43 5.33 5.80
CA ARG A 215 -13.80 4.59 6.88
C ARG A 215 -14.43 4.99 8.19
N THR A 216 -14.77 3.99 9.00
CA THR A 216 -15.31 4.18 10.34
C THR A 216 -14.34 3.62 11.36
N PHE A 217 -14.15 4.31 12.47
CA PHE A 217 -13.32 3.84 13.59
C PHE A 217 -13.88 4.34 14.92
N PHE A 218 -13.58 3.59 15.98
CA PHE A 218 -13.95 3.97 17.34
C PHE A 218 -12.81 4.75 18.01
N LEU A 219 -13.15 5.88 18.64
CA LEU A 219 -12.22 6.71 19.39
C LEU A 219 -12.57 6.64 20.87
N ASN A 220 -11.66 6.08 21.66
CA ASN A 220 -11.82 5.98 23.10
C ASN A 220 -11.41 7.28 23.80
N ILE A 221 -12.28 7.86 24.61
CA ILE A 221 -11.98 9.05 25.42
C ILE A 221 -11.55 8.62 26.82
N VAL A 222 -10.41 9.13 27.26
CA VAL A 222 -9.88 8.90 28.60
C VAL A 222 -10.07 10.16 29.46
N PRO A 223 -10.86 10.08 30.55
CA PRO A 223 -11.14 11.22 31.43
C PRO A 223 -9.89 11.77 32.15
N PRO A 224 -9.92 13.03 32.60
CA PRO A 224 -8.79 13.69 33.27
C PRO A 224 -8.30 12.97 34.55
N ALA A 225 -9.19 12.29 35.27
CA ALA A 225 -8.86 11.59 36.51
C ALA A 225 -7.83 10.47 36.30
N VAL A 226 -7.82 9.85 35.13
CA VAL A 226 -6.86 8.79 34.77
C VAL A 226 -5.52 9.40 34.32
N VAL A 227 -5.55 10.54 33.62
CA VAL A 227 -4.35 11.27 33.17
C VAL A 227 -3.55 11.82 34.35
N SER A 228 -4.23 12.21 35.43
CA SER A 228 -3.64 12.78 36.64
C SER A 228 -2.94 11.74 37.54
N ALA A 229 -3.25 10.46 37.37
CA ALA A 229 -2.71 9.37 38.18
C ALA A 229 -1.39 8.77 37.63
N ASP A 230 -0.98 9.16 36.41
CA ASP A 230 0.24 8.68 35.77
C ASP A 230 1.32 9.79 35.73
N PRO A 231 2.40 9.68 36.53
CA PRO A 231 3.44 10.71 36.61
C PRO A 231 4.22 10.91 35.30
N SER A 232 4.09 10.01 34.31
CA SER A 232 4.70 10.17 32.99
C SER A 232 4.03 11.25 32.11
N PHE A 233 2.76 11.59 32.38
CA PHE A 233 1.99 12.59 31.62
C PHE A 233 2.25 14.04 32.06
N ALA A 234 2.60 14.27 33.32
CA ALA A 234 2.93 15.61 33.84
C ALA A 234 4.12 16.25 33.09
N ALA A 235 5.01 15.44 32.52
CA ALA A 235 6.16 15.90 31.73
C ALA A 235 5.79 16.46 30.34
N PHE A 236 4.67 16.04 29.75
CA PHE A 236 4.22 16.51 28.43
C PHE A 236 3.41 17.81 28.51
N ALA A 237 2.75 18.08 29.63
CA ALA A 237 1.92 19.27 29.83
C ALA A 237 2.72 20.57 30.13
N GLN A 238 4.01 20.47 30.48
CA GLN A 238 4.80 21.60 30.97
C GLN A 238 5.97 22.04 30.07
N ARG A 239 5.97 21.77 28.76
CA ARG A 239 6.95 22.38 27.85
C ARG A 239 6.37 23.61 27.13
N PRO A 240 6.61 24.84 27.63
CA PRO A 240 6.53 26.01 26.77
C PRO A 240 7.67 25.94 25.76
N SER A 241 7.32 25.99 24.47
CA SER A 241 8.27 26.08 23.36
C SER A 241 8.98 27.43 23.36
N ILE A 242 10.08 27.52 24.12
CA ILE A 242 11.04 28.62 24.02
C ILE A 242 11.95 28.32 22.82
N VAL A 243 11.77 29.09 21.75
CA VAL A 243 12.68 29.15 20.60
C VAL A 243 13.86 30.05 20.98
N PRO A 244 15.13 29.61 20.92
CA PRO A 244 16.27 30.52 20.98
C PRO A 244 16.72 30.94 19.56
N PRO A 245 17.33 32.14 19.41
CA PRO A 245 17.58 32.76 18.12
C PRO A 245 18.85 32.24 17.44
N ARG A 246 18.88 32.49 16.12
CA ARG A 246 19.90 32.17 15.13
C ARG A 246 21.07 33.18 15.18
N ARG A 247 22.33 32.73 15.06
CA ARG A 247 23.56 33.43 14.53
C ARG A 247 24.72 32.42 14.46
N SER A 248 25.23 32.04 13.26
CA SER A 248 26.47 32.51 12.57
C SER A 248 27.76 32.22 13.37
N VAL A 249 28.87 31.61 12.89
CA VAL A 249 29.71 31.77 11.67
C VAL A 249 30.67 30.55 11.53
N SER A 250 31.19 30.31 10.31
CA SER A 250 32.34 29.54 9.76
C SER A 250 33.35 28.84 10.72
N ASP A 251 34.05 27.75 10.36
CA ASP A 251 35.04 27.64 9.28
C ASP A 251 35.47 26.18 8.98
N SER A 252 36.20 26.08 7.87
CA SER A 252 36.63 24.98 7.01
C SER A 252 37.58 23.94 7.61
N THR A 253 37.59 22.72 7.05
CA THR A 253 38.80 22.02 6.52
C THR A 253 38.46 20.65 5.93
N LEU A 254 38.89 20.40 4.68
CA LEU A 254 39.02 19.07 4.08
C LEU A 254 40.38 18.47 4.47
N PRO A 255 40.54 17.14 4.31
CA PRO A 255 41.40 16.70 3.22
C PRO A 255 40.84 15.48 2.48
N ALA A 256 41.50 15.19 1.36
CA ALA A 256 41.01 14.43 0.23
C ALA A 256 41.65 13.03 0.12
N TRP A 257 41.00 12.18 -0.71
CA TRP A 257 41.53 11.18 -1.66
C TRP A 257 40.79 9.84 -1.56
N PHE A 258 40.08 9.47 -2.63
CA PHE A 258 40.45 8.34 -3.50
C PHE A 258 39.64 8.40 -4.80
N VAL A 259 40.37 8.22 -5.91
CA VAL A 259 39.93 8.12 -7.29
C VAL A 259 39.36 6.71 -7.55
N ILE A 260 38.38 6.56 -8.47
CA ILE A 260 38.39 5.61 -9.60
C ILE A 260 37.10 5.73 -10.46
N VAL A 261 37.34 6.14 -11.72
CA VAL A 261 36.82 5.68 -13.03
C VAL A 261 35.31 5.45 -13.26
N SER A 262 34.83 6.16 -14.30
CA SER A 262 33.54 6.08 -14.99
C SER A 262 33.13 4.70 -15.50
N ILE A 263 31.84 4.38 -15.43
CA ILE A 263 31.13 3.62 -16.48
C ILE A 263 29.75 4.26 -16.76
N SER A 264 29.54 4.55 -18.04
CA SER A 264 28.30 5.01 -18.68
C SER A 264 27.19 3.96 -18.62
N ALA A 265 25.95 4.38 -18.35
CA ALA A 265 24.77 3.58 -18.67
C ALA A 265 23.59 4.48 -19.08
N SER A 266 23.22 4.32 -20.34
CA SER A 266 22.14 4.97 -21.08
C SER A 266 20.79 4.90 -20.37
N SER A 267 20.14 6.06 -20.22
CA SER A 267 18.73 6.17 -19.87
C SER A 267 17.90 6.19 -21.16
N MET A 268 17.20 5.09 -21.45
CA MET A 268 16.12 5.07 -22.43
C MET A 268 14.89 5.76 -21.83
N PHE A 269 14.75 7.06 -22.09
CA PHE A 269 13.48 7.77 -22.00
C PHE A 269 12.70 7.54 -23.30
N MET A 270 11.62 6.75 -23.24
CA MET A 270 10.65 6.69 -24.33
C MET A 270 9.73 7.90 -24.20
N ARG A 271 10.08 8.97 -24.93
CA ARG A 271 9.25 10.16 -25.15
C ARG A 271 8.28 9.83 -26.30
N MET A 272 6.99 9.70 -26.00
CA MET A 272 5.97 9.58 -27.03
C MET A 272 5.67 11.00 -27.55
N ARG A 273 6.20 11.33 -28.73
CA ARG A 273 5.76 12.49 -29.52
C ARG A 273 4.43 12.12 -30.18
N ILE A 274 3.44 12.98 -29.97
CA ILE A 274 2.23 13.05 -30.77
C ILE A 274 2.56 13.95 -31.96
N VAL A 275 2.48 13.40 -33.18
CA VAL A 275 2.32 14.13 -34.44
C VAL A 275 1.33 13.33 -35.27
N GLY A 276 0.29 14.02 -35.75
CA GLY A 276 -0.87 13.48 -36.43
C GLY A 276 -2.10 14.21 -35.95
#